data_AF-A0A382HVM9-F1
#
_entry.id   AF-A0A382HVM9-F1
#
_cell.length_a   1.000
_cell.length_b   1.000
_cell.length_c   1.000
_cell.angle_alpha   90.00
_cell.angle_beta   90.00
_cell.angle_gamma   90.00
#
_symmetry.space_group_name_H-M   'P 1'
#
loop_
_entity.id
_entity.type
_entity.pdbx_description
1 polymer ?
#
loop_
_entity_poly.entity_id
_entity_poly.type
_entity_poly.pdbx_seq_one_letter_code
_entity_poly.pdbx_strand_id
1 'polypeptide(L)' 'MNKRINNSTKFTIHDNQDIYHRISSDLDLITQIILNEFTNIESIVLAGGFGRGEGSVLIVDNDIQPINDYDIYIITK' A
#
# COMPACT_ATOMS: atom_id res chain seq x y z
N MET A 1 -18.58 -8.47 15.52
CA MET A 1 -19.11 -7.20 14.98
C MET A 1 -17.93 -6.42 14.43
N ASN A 2 -17.52 -6.69 13.18
CA ASN A 2 -16.30 -6.09 12.62
C ASN A 2 -16.68 -4.76 11.96
N LYS A 3 -16.32 -3.67 12.62
CA LYS A 3 -16.43 -2.32 12.11
C LYS A 3 -15.45 -2.21 10.93
N ARG A 4 -15.91 -2.44 9.70
CA ARG A 4 -15.19 -1.97 8.52
C ARG A 4 -15.20 -0.45 8.58
N ILE A 5 -14.07 0.14 8.95
CA ILE A 5 -13.85 1.57 8.79
C ILE A 5 -13.65 1.78 7.28
N ASN A 6 -14.72 2.13 6.59
CA ASN A 6 -14.65 2.61 5.21
C ASN A 6 -14.11 4.05 5.22
N ASN A 7 -12.81 4.21 5.47
CA ASN A 7 -12.07 5.31 4.88
C ASN A 7 -11.36 4.69 3.69
N SER A 8 -11.68 5.10 2.46
CA SER A 8 -10.82 4.77 1.33
C SER A 8 -9.50 5.51 1.56
N THR A 9 -8.56 4.87 2.25
CA THR A 9 -7.25 5.45 2.52
C THR A 9 -6.57 5.67 1.19
N LYS A 10 -6.40 6.94 0.80
CA LYS A 10 -5.67 7.29 -0.41
C LYS A 10 -4.19 7.11 -0.12
N PHE A 11 -3.45 6.49 -1.04
CA PHE A 11 -2.00 6.33 -0.93
C PHE A 11 -1.22 7.56 -1.43
N THR A 12 -1.90 8.46 -2.14
CA THR A 12 -1.33 9.66 -2.76
C THR A 12 -2.32 10.82 -2.65
N ILE A 13 -1.86 12.05 -2.89
CA ILE A 13 -2.71 13.24 -2.95
C ILE A 13 -3.65 13.24 -4.18
N HIS A 14 -3.36 12.39 -5.17
CA HIS A 14 -4.12 12.33 -6.41
C HIS A 14 -5.38 11.49 -6.22
N ASP A 15 -6.53 12.08 -6.54
CA ASP A 15 -7.81 11.37 -6.53
C ASP A 15 -8.03 10.65 -7.86
N ASN A 16 -7.31 9.56 -8.07
CA ASN A 16 -7.36 8.77 -9.28
C ASN A 16 -7.45 7.27 -8.94
N GLN A 17 -8.50 6.62 -9.45
CA GLN A 17 -8.78 5.21 -9.17
C GLN A 17 -7.73 4.26 -9.76
N ASP A 18 -7.17 4.57 -10.93
CA ASP A 18 -6.15 3.74 -11.56
C ASP A 18 -4.85 3.77 -10.74
N ILE A 19 -4.49 4.94 -10.18
CA ILE A 19 -3.36 5.06 -9.25
C ILE A 19 -3.60 4.24 -7.98
N TYR A 20 -4.80 4.33 -7.42
CA TYR A 20 -5.18 3.55 -6.25
C TYR A 20 -5.09 2.05 -6.52
N HIS A 21 -5.67 1.58 -7.62
CA HIS A 21 -5.64 0.16 -7.99
C HIS A 21 -4.23 -0.35 -8.24
N ARG A 22 -3.37 0.44 -8.90
CA ARG A 22 -1.97 0.07 -9.13
C ARG A 22 -1.24 -0.14 -7.80
N ILE A 23 -1.27 0.86 -6.91
CA ILE A 23 -0.57 0.78 -5.61
C ILE A 23 -1.17 -0.31 -4.72
N SER A 24 -2.51 -0.45 -4.69
CA SER A 24 -3.16 -1.51 -3.92
C SER A 24 -2.73 -2.90 -4.40
N SER A 25 -2.61 -3.10 -5.72
CA SER A 25 -2.18 -4.38 -6.30
C SER A 25 -0.74 -4.72 -5.91
N ASP A 26 0.16 -3.73 -5.93
CA ASP A 26 1.54 -3.92 -5.51
C ASP A 26 1.62 -4.30 -4.02
N LEU A 27 0.87 -3.60 -3.16
CA LEU A 27 0.82 -3.87 -1.72
C LEU A 27 0.15 -5.23 -1.39
N ASP A 28 -0.87 -5.62 -2.14
CA ASP A 28 -1.52 -6.94 -1.99
C ASP A 28 -0.53 -8.06 -2.33
N LEU A 29 0.23 -7.93 -3.43
CA LEU A 29 1.25 -8.91 -3.81
C LEU A 29 2.34 -9.02 -2.75
N ILE A 30 2.87 -7.88 -2.28
CA ILE A 30 3.90 -7.85 -1.23
C ILE A 30 3.38 -8.50 0.05
N THR A 31 2.15 -8.17 0.46
CA THR A 31 1.52 -8.72 1.65
C THR A 31 1.34 -10.24 1.54
N GLN A 32 0.91 -10.74 0.37
CA GLN A 32 0.79 -12.17 0.12
C GLN A 32 2.13 -12.89 0.23
N ILE A 33 3.20 -12.34 -0.35
CA ILE A 33 4.55 -12.91 -0.25
C ILE A 33 5.00 -12.98 1.22
N ILE A 34 4.83 -11.89 1.96
CA ILE A 34 5.18 -11.82 3.39
C ILE A 34 4.40 -12.87 4.21
N LEU A 35 3.09 -12.97 4.01
CA LEU A 35 2.25 -13.92 4.76
C LEU A 35 2.53 -15.39 4.42
N ASN A 36 3.04 -15.66 3.22
CA ASN A 36 3.44 -17.01 2.83
C ASN A 36 4.80 -17.40 3.42
N GLU A 37 5.70 -16.44 3.62
CA GLU A 37 7.06 -16.67 4.13
C GLU A 37 7.09 -16.76 5.67
N PHE A 38 6.27 -15.97 6.37
CA PHE A 38 6.30 -15.88 7.84
C PHE A 38 4.97 -16.28 8.48
N THR A 39 5.04 -17.16 9.49
CA THR A 39 3.82 -17.72 10.13
C THR A 39 3.35 -16.96 11.38
N ASN A 40 4.21 -16.13 11.99
CA ASN A 40 3.97 -15.50 13.29
C ASN A 40 3.85 -13.96 13.20
N ILE A 41 3.17 -13.47 12.17
CA ILE A 41 2.94 -12.04 11.96
C ILE A 41 1.76 -11.58 12.82
N GLU A 42 1.97 -10.53 13.60
CA GLU A 42 0.92 -9.83 14.35
C GLU A 42 0.33 -8.68 13.53
N SER A 43 1.17 -7.94 12.81
CA SER A 43 0.71 -6.88 11.89
C SER A 43 1.70 -6.56 10.78
N ILE A 44 1.18 -6.01 9.69
CA ILE A 44 1.94 -5.41 8.58
C ILE A 44 1.46 -3.96 8.47
N VAL A 45 2.39 -3.02 8.50
CA VAL A 45 2.11 -1.59 8.55
C VAL A 45 2.79 -0.90 7.37
N LEU A 46 1.98 -0.27 6.52
CA LEU A 46 2.48 0.68 5.52
C LEU A 46 2.72 2.02 6.20
N ALA A 47 3.94 2.51 6.10
CA ALA A 47 4.37 3.79 6.65
C ALA A 47 4.86 4.71 5.52
N GLY A 48 5.66 5.71 5.87
CA GLY A 48 6.26 6.61 4.88
C GLY A 48 5.25 7.45 4.11
N GLY A 49 5.64 7.90 2.92
CA GLY A 49 4.81 8.76 2.07
C GLY A 49 3.49 8.09 1.68
N PHE A 50 3.54 6.84 1.21
CA PHE A 50 2.34 6.10 0.82
C PHE A 50 1.42 5.79 2.01
N GLY A 51 1.95 5.51 3.20
CA GLY A 51 1.16 5.30 4.42
C GLY A 51 0.47 6.58 4.93
N ARG A 52 1.05 7.76 4.68
CA ARG A 52 0.41 9.06 4.98
C ARG A 52 -0.58 9.55 3.93
N GLY A 53 -0.62 8.91 2.76
CA GLY A 53 -1.42 9.36 1.64
C GLY A 53 -0.78 10.48 0.81
N GLU A 54 0.54 10.62 0.88
CA GLU A 54 1.33 11.64 0.17
C GLU A 54 2.34 11.01 -0.80
N GLY A 55 2.18 9.71 -1.11
CA GLY A 55 3.10 8.98 -1.97
C GLY A 55 3.21 9.59 -3.37
N SER A 56 4.42 9.60 -3.91
CA SER A 56 4.72 10.19 -5.22
C SER A 56 4.58 9.16 -6.33
N VAL A 57 3.91 9.57 -7.41
CA VAL A 57 3.66 8.75 -8.59
C VAL A 57 4.00 9.57 -9.83
N LEU A 58 4.66 8.94 -10.78
CA LEU A 58 4.91 9.48 -12.11
C LEU A 58 3.91 8.85 -13.09
N ILE A 59 3.33 9.67 -13.96
CA ILE A 59 2.44 9.23 -15.01
C ILE A 59 3.08 9.61 -16.35
N VAL A 60 3.48 8.61 -17.14
CA VAL A 60 4.06 8.80 -18.49
C VAL A 60 3.36 7.85 -19.45
N ASP A 61 2.84 8.36 -20.56
CA ASP A 61 2.21 7.56 -21.62
C ASP A 61 1.19 6.52 -21.11
N ASN A 62 0.35 6.93 -20.14
CA ASN A 62 -0.64 6.12 -19.42
C ASN A 62 -0.07 5.03 -18.49
N ASP A 63 1.25 4.90 -18.34
CA ASP A 63 1.83 4.07 -17.28
C ASP A 63 1.86 4.85 -15.96
N ILE A 64 1.53 4.15 -14.88
CA ILE A 64 1.46 4.67 -13.51
C ILE A 64 2.60 4.05 -12.73
N GLN A 65 3.64 4.84 -12.45
CA GLN A 65 4.83 4.37 -11.75
C GLN A 65 4.93 5.02 -10.37
N PRO A 66 4.78 4.26 -9.27
CA PRO A 66 5.24 4.70 -7.95
C PRO A 66 6.74 5.03 -8.01
N ILE A 67 7.14 6.24 -7.59
CA ILE A 67 8.53 6.71 -7.76
C ILE A 67 9.42 6.35 -6.57
N ASN A 68 8.83 6.18 -5.39
CA ASN A 68 9.55 5.82 -4.17
C ASN A 68 9.20 4.39 -3.74
N ASP A 69 10.08 3.84 -2.91
CA ASP A 69 9.86 2.53 -2.28
C ASP A 69 8.67 2.55 -1.30
N TYR A 70 8.13 1.36 -1.02
CA TYR A 70 7.14 1.18 0.04
C TYR A 70 7.85 0.95 1.38
N ASP A 71 7.65 1.86 2.32
CA ASP A 71 8.09 1.69 3.71
C ASP A 71 7.14 0.72 4.44
N ILE A 72 7.53 -0.54 4.58
CA ILE A 72 6.71 -1.59 5.20
C ILE A 72 7.38 -2.12 6.47
N TYR A 73 6.64 -2.13 7.57
CA TYR A 73 7.05 -2.73 8.83
C TYR A 73 6.25 -4.00 9.10
N ILE A 74 6.92 -5.05 9.56
CA ILE A 74 6.30 -6.29 10.00
C ILE A 74 6.53 -6.41 11.50
N ILE A 75 5.46 -6.63 12.27
CA ILE A 75 5.53 -6.90 13.70
C ILE A 75 5.25 -8.39 13.90
N THR A 76 6.18 -9.09 14.54
CA THR A 76 6.08 -10.53 14.85
C THR A 76 6.13 -10.76 16.35
N LYS A 77 5.65 -11.92 16.80
CA LYS A 77 5.80 -12.38 18.19
C LYS A 77 7.21 -12.86 18.51
#